data_AF-A0A377XD53-F1
#
_entry.id   AF-A0A377XD53-F1
#
_cell.length_a   1.000
_cell.length_b   1.000
_cell.length_c   1.000
_cell.angle_alpha   90.00
_cell.angle_beta   90.00
_cell.angle_gamma   90.00
#
_symmetry.space_group_name_H-M   'P 1'
#
loop_
_entity.id
_entity.type
_entity.pdbx_description
1 polymer ?
#
loop_
_entity_poly.entity_id
_entity_poly.type
_entity_poly.pdbx_seq_one_letter_code
_entity_poly.pdbx_strand_id
1 'polypeptide(L)'
;MAWFFEGCGHCDYCNSGNETLCRSVKNAGYTVDGGMAEECIVTANYAVKVPDGLDSAAASSITCAGVTTYKAVKVSHIKPGQWIAIYGLGGLGNLALQYAKNVFNAKVIAIDVNDGQLELAASMGADLTINSRNEDAAKVIQEKTGGAHAAVVTAVAKAAFNSAVDAVRAGGRVVAVGLPPEAMSLDIPRLVLDGIEVVGSLVGTRQDLVEAFQFAAEGKVVPKVTLRPLEDINVQDEKPGRELTLVARKDYQWGPKNIAQQGPANLDGITYIVTPEDSVRIGALLAGQAGFIRQVQAYDEKQATDQGFKIYAAPTRGVNDSLSFRPDNPLVADLRVRQALLHSTNARQVVETLFSANYPQATSVLASSAAGYVNLSDKLTFDQAKARQLLDDAGWKPAADGIRSKDGQRLALTVYESLPQPQNKEVLQLIAQQWRQVGVALTVKAGDAGSRTLDNLDPQKTPLTVSEVGRADPDVVKSMFFPNNRDALLQKGGSSDKVQRFRDDKLNDLLTGISAAVEPQQRLQLTGDAQRYLIDNAYVIPIFEEPQVFAGAPWVKGVSFEAVGRPSFYGAWLDKH
;
A
#
# COMPACT_ATOMS: atom_id res chain seq x y z
N MET A 1 -18.55 -23.27 -7.06
CA MET A 1 -18.65 -22.16 -8.02
C MET A 1 -17.25 -21.70 -8.40
N ALA A 2 -16.93 -21.63 -9.70
CA ALA A 2 -15.63 -21.16 -10.19
C ALA A 2 -15.51 -19.63 -10.16
N TRP A 3 -14.28 -19.12 -10.00
CA TRP A 3 -13.99 -17.68 -10.18
C TRP A 3 -14.40 -17.21 -11.58
N PHE A 4 -13.99 -17.94 -12.61
CA PHE A 4 -14.46 -17.76 -13.98
C PHE A 4 -15.92 -18.25 -14.08
N PHE A 5 -16.86 -17.35 -13.77
CA PHE A 5 -18.26 -17.67 -13.58
C PHE A 5 -18.99 -17.86 -14.92
N GLU A 6 -18.73 -16.97 -15.89
CA GLU A 6 -19.35 -17.01 -17.21
C GLU A 6 -18.54 -16.19 -18.21
N GLY A 7 -18.27 -16.75 -19.40
CA GLY A 7 -17.86 -15.99 -20.59
C GLY A 7 -19.03 -15.83 -21.58
N CYS A 8 -18.88 -14.96 -22.58
CA CYS A 8 -19.94 -14.76 -23.58
C CYS A 8 -20.21 -16.00 -24.47
N GLY A 9 -19.28 -16.97 -24.50
CA GLY A 9 -19.44 -18.22 -25.24
C GLY A 9 -19.31 -18.13 -26.77
N HIS A 10 -19.10 -16.94 -27.35
CA HIS A 10 -19.08 -16.76 -28.81
C HIS A 10 -17.95 -15.85 -29.35
N CYS A 11 -17.16 -15.20 -28.49
CA CYS A 11 -16.01 -14.41 -28.96
C CYS A 11 -14.82 -15.31 -29.31
N ASP A 12 -13.82 -14.75 -30.01
CA ASP A 12 -12.62 -15.49 -30.43
C ASP A 12 -11.91 -16.18 -29.27
N TYR A 13 -11.86 -15.54 -28.10
CA TYR A 13 -11.27 -16.15 -26.89
C TYR A 13 -12.06 -17.36 -26.41
N CYS A 14 -13.39 -17.25 -26.32
CA CYS A 14 -14.26 -18.36 -25.92
C CYS A 14 -14.17 -19.54 -26.89
N ASN A 15 -14.18 -19.27 -28.20
CA ASN A 15 -14.16 -20.30 -29.23
C ASN A 15 -12.78 -20.94 -29.46
N SER A 16 -11.69 -20.23 -29.11
CA SER A 16 -10.31 -20.74 -29.24
C SER A 16 -9.80 -21.51 -28.02
N GLY A 17 -10.64 -21.71 -26.99
CA GLY A 17 -10.23 -22.34 -25.72
C GLY A 17 -9.47 -21.40 -24.77
N ASN A 18 -9.49 -20.09 -25.03
CA ASN A 18 -8.93 -19.05 -24.17
C ASN A 18 -10.05 -18.28 -23.44
N GLU A 19 -11.12 -18.96 -23.06
CA GLU A 19 -12.35 -18.36 -22.53
C GLU A 19 -12.13 -17.45 -21.31
N THR A 20 -11.07 -17.66 -20.54
CA THR A 20 -10.67 -16.81 -19.40
C THR A 20 -10.26 -15.40 -19.81
N LEU A 21 -9.93 -15.16 -21.09
CA LEU A 21 -9.60 -13.85 -21.67
C LEU A 21 -10.82 -13.13 -22.27
N CYS A 22 -12.02 -13.68 -22.11
CA CYS A 22 -13.26 -13.05 -22.58
C CYS A 22 -13.41 -11.64 -21.99
N ARG A 23 -13.69 -10.65 -22.84
CA ARG A 23 -13.87 -9.24 -22.42
C ARG A 23 -15.23 -8.92 -21.83
N SER A 24 -16.17 -9.86 -21.92
CA SER A 24 -17.49 -9.81 -21.28
C SER A 24 -17.62 -10.86 -20.17
N VAL A 25 -16.49 -11.28 -19.61
CA VAL A 25 -16.45 -12.26 -18.52
C VAL A 25 -17.16 -11.72 -17.28
N LYS A 26 -17.90 -12.60 -16.61
CA LYS A 26 -18.36 -12.39 -15.24
C LYS A 26 -17.49 -13.22 -14.31
N ASN A 27 -17.06 -12.62 -13.21
CA ASN A 27 -16.27 -13.28 -12.17
C ASN A 27 -17.03 -13.33 -10.85
N ALA A 28 -17.09 -14.51 -10.24
CA ALA A 28 -17.81 -14.74 -8.98
C ALA A 28 -17.17 -13.98 -7.83
N GLY A 29 -17.98 -13.27 -7.03
CA GLY A 29 -17.52 -12.40 -5.94
C GLY A 29 -16.85 -11.10 -6.41
N TYR A 30 -16.97 -10.74 -7.70
CA TYR A 30 -16.40 -9.51 -8.24
C TYR A 30 -17.39 -8.74 -9.12
N THR A 31 -17.95 -9.37 -10.14
CA THR A 31 -18.98 -8.76 -11.00
C THR A 31 -20.37 -9.40 -10.84
N VAL A 32 -20.43 -10.53 -10.15
CA VAL A 32 -21.65 -11.25 -9.75
C VAL A 32 -21.45 -11.81 -8.35
N ASP A 33 -22.52 -12.27 -7.73
CA ASP A 33 -22.49 -12.80 -6.37
C ASP A 33 -21.48 -13.94 -6.18
N GLY A 34 -20.87 -13.96 -5.00
CA GLY A 34 -19.86 -14.93 -4.58
C GLY A 34 -20.45 -16.12 -3.81
N GLY A 35 -19.57 -16.99 -3.32
CA GLY A 35 -19.94 -18.26 -2.70
C GLY A 35 -20.04 -18.23 -1.17
N MET A 36 -20.14 -17.05 -0.56
CA MET A 36 -20.30 -16.89 0.89
C MET A 36 -21.76 -17.11 1.30
N ALA A 37 -22.32 -18.25 0.93
CA ALA A 37 -23.70 -18.64 1.18
C ALA A 37 -23.79 -20.18 1.23
N GLU A 38 -24.84 -20.71 1.85
CA GLU A 38 -25.10 -22.16 1.87
C GLU A 38 -25.48 -22.69 0.48
N GLU A 39 -26.12 -21.85 -0.33
CA GLU A 39 -26.50 -22.15 -1.72
C GLU A 39 -26.18 -20.95 -2.62
N CYS A 40 -25.86 -21.21 -3.90
CA CYS A 40 -25.63 -20.14 -4.89
C CYS A 40 -26.16 -20.54 -6.27
N ILE A 41 -26.56 -19.53 -7.05
CA ILE A 41 -26.97 -19.72 -8.44
C ILE A 41 -25.72 -19.71 -9.32
N VAL A 42 -25.58 -20.72 -10.17
CA VAL A 42 -24.46 -20.83 -11.12
C VAL A 42 -24.96 -20.99 -12.54
N THR A 43 -24.22 -20.47 -13.51
CA THR A 43 -24.50 -20.69 -14.92
C THR A 43 -24.18 -22.15 -15.27
N ALA A 44 -25.19 -22.93 -15.65
CA ALA A 44 -25.06 -24.38 -15.86
C ALA A 44 -23.92 -24.77 -16.83
N ASN A 45 -23.74 -24.02 -17.92
CA ASN A 45 -22.67 -24.27 -18.89
C ASN A 45 -21.25 -24.05 -18.32
N TYR A 46 -21.13 -23.33 -17.21
CA TYR A 46 -19.86 -23.02 -16.55
C TYR A 46 -19.70 -23.71 -15.19
N ALA A 47 -20.68 -24.51 -14.78
CA ALA A 47 -20.54 -25.40 -13.63
C ALA A 47 -19.65 -26.59 -14.00
N VAL A 48 -18.59 -26.80 -13.22
CA VAL A 48 -17.71 -27.98 -13.35
C VAL A 48 -18.02 -28.94 -12.22
N LYS A 49 -18.33 -30.19 -12.59
CA LYS A 49 -18.68 -31.23 -11.62
C LYS A 49 -17.46 -31.62 -10.79
N VAL A 50 -17.60 -31.60 -9.47
CA VAL A 50 -16.61 -32.14 -8.53
C VAL A 50 -16.67 -33.68 -8.60
N PRO A 51 -15.54 -34.39 -8.79
CA PRO A 51 -15.50 -35.84 -8.82
C PRO A 51 -16.01 -36.47 -7.51
N ASP A 52 -16.64 -37.64 -7.64
CA ASP A 52 -17.11 -38.40 -6.47
C ASP A 52 -15.91 -38.79 -5.59
N GLY A 53 -16.01 -38.53 -4.29
CA GLY A 53 -14.95 -38.83 -3.31
C GLY A 53 -13.92 -37.71 -3.08
N LEU A 54 -13.94 -36.63 -3.86
CA LEU A 54 -13.15 -35.43 -3.53
C LEU A 54 -13.87 -34.63 -2.45
N ASP A 55 -13.21 -34.46 -1.30
CA ASP A 55 -13.73 -33.65 -0.19
C ASP A 55 -14.06 -32.22 -0.63
N SER A 56 -15.23 -31.72 -0.21
CA SER A 56 -15.74 -30.39 -0.61
C SER A 56 -14.83 -29.24 -0.17
N ALA A 57 -14.15 -29.36 0.98
CA ALA A 57 -13.23 -28.33 1.46
C ALA A 57 -12.01 -28.27 0.54
N ALA A 58 -11.43 -29.43 0.19
CA ALA A 58 -10.36 -29.51 -0.80
C ALA A 58 -10.83 -28.98 -2.17
N ALA A 59 -11.99 -29.41 -2.66
CA ALA A 59 -12.55 -28.96 -3.93
C ALA A 59 -12.74 -27.43 -3.98
N SER A 60 -13.17 -26.81 -2.89
CA SER A 60 -13.33 -25.35 -2.83
C SER A 60 -12.01 -24.61 -3.09
N SER A 61 -10.90 -25.10 -2.52
CA SER A 61 -9.56 -24.54 -2.76
C SER A 61 -9.09 -24.77 -4.20
N ILE A 62 -9.33 -25.98 -4.74
CA ILE A 62 -8.97 -26.33 -6.12
C ILE A 62 -9.70 -25.45 -7.13
N THR A 63 -10.94 -25.08 -6.84
CA THR A 63 -11.81 -24.28 -7.71
C THR A 63 -11.26 -22.88 -8.03
N CYS A 64 -10.36 -22.34 -7.19
CA CYS A 64 -9.72 -21.05 -7.42
C CYS A 64 -8.19 -21.19 -7.48
N ALA A 65 -7.55 -21.46 -6.34
CA ALA A 65 -6.09 -21.51 -6.25
C ALA A 65 -5.52 -22.71 -7.03
N GLY A 66 -6.20 -23.86 -6.99
CA GLY A 66 -5.76 -25.06 -7.70
C GLY A 66 -5.76 -24.89 -9.22
N VAL A 67 -6.89 -24.54 -9.82
CA VAL A 67 -6.98 -24.36 -11.27
C VAL A 67 -6.06 -23.25 -11.78
N THR A 68 -5.91 -22.16 -11.02
CA THR A 68 -4.99 -21.05 -11.36
C THR A 68 -3.54 -21.54 -11.47
N THR A 69 -3.10 -22.32 -10.48
CA THR A 69 -1.71 -22.79 -10.43
C THR A 69 -1.47 -23.99 -11.34
N TYR A 70 -2.46 -24.85 -11.53
CA TYR A 70 -2.41 -25.90 -12.54
C TYR A 70 -2.23 -25.31 -13.94
N LYS A 71 -3.02 -24.28 -14.30
CA LYS A 71 -2.83 -23.55 -15.56
C LYS A 71 -1.44 -22.93 -15.64
N ALA A 72 -0.97 -22.29 -14.57
CA ALA A 72 0.36 -21.68 -14.54
C ALA A 72 1.48 -22.69 -14.82
N VAL A 73 1.41 -23.89 -14.21
CA VAL A 73 2.37 -24.96 -14.47
C VAL A 73 2.22 -25.51 -15.90
N LYS A 74 0.98 -25.67 -16.42
CA LYS A 74 0.78 -26.06 -17.84
C LYS A 74 1.44 -25.08 -18.80
N VAL A 75 1.19 -23.77 -18.65
CA VAL A 75 1.74 -22.75 -19.56
C VAL A 75 3.23 -22.50 -19.36
N SER A 76 3.84 -23.05 -18.30
CA SER A 76 5.29 -23.08 -18.14
C SER A 76 5.98 -24.01 -19.13
N HIS A 77 5.23 -24.95 -19.73
CA HIS A 77 5.72 -25.98 -20.65
C HIS A 77 6.81 -26.90 -20.06
N ILE A 78 6.94 -26.92 -18.72
CA ILE A 78 7.91 -27.75 -18.00
C ILE A 78 7.80 -29.23 -18.43
N LYS A 79 8.95 -29.88 -18.58
CA LYS A 79 9.04 -31.31 -18.89
C LYS A 79 9.44 -32.12 -17.65
N PRO A 80 9.07 -33.41 -17.58
CA PRO A 80 9.52 -34.29 -16.51
C PRO A 80 11.04 -34.23 -16.29
N GLY A 81 11.45 -34.19 -15.03
CA GLY A 81 12.86 -34.11 -14.60
C GLY A 81 13.49 -32.71 -14.66
N GLN A 82 12.84 -31.73 -15.29
CA GLN A 82 13.32 -30.35 -15.34
C GLN A 82 13.07 -29.60 -14.04
N TRP A 83 13.93 -28.61 -13.76
CA TRP A 83 13.80 -27.72 -12.61
C TRP A 83 12.75 -26.61 -12.84
N ILE A 84 11.82 -26.45 -11.91
CA ILE A 84 10.86 -25.35 -11.87
C ILE A 84 10.96 -24.61 -10.53
N ALA A 85 11.07 -23.29 -10.59
CA ALA A 85 11.10 -22.42 -9.42
C ALA A 85 9.68 -21.91 -9.10
N ILE A 86 9.23 -22.06 -7.85
CA ILE A 86 7.93 -21.59 -7.37
C ILE A 86 8.17 -20.47 -6.37
N TYR A 87 7.80 -19.25 -6.75
CA TYR A 87 7.95 -18.06 -5.89
C TYR A 87 6.66 -17.76 -5.13
N GLY A 88 6.79 -17.70 -3.80
CA GLY A 88 5.69 -17.60 -2.84
C GLY A 88 5.05 -18.98 -2.62
N LEU A 89 5.03 -19.45 -1.37
CA LEU A 89 4.53 -20.78 -0.96
C LEU A 89 3.27 -20.68 -0.09
N GLY A 90 2.51 -19.59 -0.25
CA GLY A 90 1.19 -19.41 0.36
C GLY A 90 0.10 -20.28 -0.29
N GLY A 91 -1.16 -19.85 -0.21
CA GLY A 91 -2.32 -20.63 -0.66
C GLY A 91 -2.28 -21.10 -2.13
N LEU A 92 -1.66 -20.34 -3.03
CA LEU A 92 -1.43 -20.75 -4.42
C LEU A 92 -0.16 -21.60 -4.55
N GLY A 93 0.98 -21.07 -4.12
CA GLY A 93 2.28 -21.69 -4.36
C GLY A 93 2.43 -23.12 -3.87
N ASN A 94 1.84 -23.46 -2.71
CA ASN A 94 1.87 -24.84 -2.22
C ASN A 94 1.17 -25.83 -3.18
N LEU A 95 0.11 -25.40 -3.87
CA LEU A 95 -0.58 -26.21 -4.88
C LEU A 95 0.24 -26.27 -6.17
N ALA A 96 0.86 -25.15 -6.57
CA ALA A 96 1.76 -25.11 -7.73
C ALA A 96 2.94 -26.09 -7.57
N LEU A 97 3.53 -26.15 -6.37
CA LEU A 97 4.56 -27.13 -6.01
C LEU A 97 4.05 -28.56 -6.18
N GLN A 98 2.88 -28.89 -5.64
CA GLN A 98 2.31 -30.23 -5.73
C GLN A 98 1.99 -30.62 -7.18
N TYR A 99 1.40 -29.73 -7.98
CA TYR A 99 1.21 -29.99 -9.42
C TYR A 99 2.54 -30.22 -10.11
N ALA A 100 3.51 -29.32 -9.94
CA ALA A 100 4.83 -29.44 -10.54
C ALA A 100 5.49 -30.78 -10.18
N LYS A 101 5.47 -31.16 -8.91
CA LYS A 101 6.12 -32.38 -8.40
C LYS A 101 5.38 -33.66 -8.80
N ASN A 102 4.07 -33.72 -8.55
CA ASN A 102 3.29 -34.96 -8.57
C ASN A 102 2.53 -35.21 -9.87
N VAL A 103 2.31 -34.16 -10.68
CA VAL A 103 1.59 -34.25 -11.96
C VAL A 103 2.53 -34.06 -13.14
N PHE A 104 3.42 -33.06 -13.07
CA PHE A 104 4.37 -32.76 -14.15
C PHE A 104 5.73 -33.44 -13.97
N ASN A 105 5.95 -34.15 -12.85
CA ASN A 105 7.19 -34.84 -12.51
C ASN A 105 8.44 -33.94 -12.62
N ALA A 106 8.29 -32.66 -12.27
CA ALA A 106 9.38 -31.69 -12.25
C ALA A 106 10.16 -31.75 -10.92
N LYS A 107 11.39 -31.24 -10.94
CA LYS A 107 12.15 -30.94 -9.72
C LYS A 107 11.79 -29.54 -9.26
N VAL A 108 11.39 -29.37 -8.01
CA VAL A 108 10.82 -28.11 -7.52
C VAL A 108 11.80 -27.37 -6.61
N ILE A 109 12.02 -26.10 -6.94
CA ILE A 109 12.69 -25.13 -6.07
C ILE A 109 11.60 -24.27 -5.43
N ALA A 110 11.49 -24.28 -4.11
CA ALA A 110 10.54 -23.48 -3.35
C ALA A 110 11.23 -22.22 -2.80
N ILE A 111 10.69 -21.04 -3.13
CA ILE A 111 11.22 -19.74 -2.72
C ILE A 111 10.15 -18.97 -1.95
N ASP A 112 10.42 -18.67 -0.68
CA ASP A 112 9.57 -17.83 0.19
C ASP A 112 10.45 -17.01 1.14
N VAL A 113 9.88 -16.02 1.81
CA VAL A 113 10.56 -15.24 2.86
C VAL A 113 10.27 -15.77 4.26
N ASN A 114 9.36 -16.74 4.39
CA ASN A 114 8.92 -17.35 5.64
C ASN A 114 9.42 -18.80 5.75
N ASP A 115 10.26 -19.06 6.76
CA ASP A 115 10.84 -20.39 6.99
C ASP A 115 9.80 -21.47 7.24
N GLY A 116 8.69 -21.16 7.92
CA GLY A 116 7.60 -22.12 8.14
C GLY A 116 6.91 -22.55 6.83
N GLN A 117 6.82 -21.66 5.83
CA GLN A 117 6.31 -22.03 4.51
C GLN A 117 7.32 -22.91 3.74
N LEU A 118 8.62 -22.70 3.94
CA LEU A 118 9.67 -23.50 3.34
C LEU A 118 9.75 -24.91 3.96
N GLU A 119 9.62 -25.03 5.27
CA GLU A 119 9.50 -26.31 5.98
C GLU A 119 8.29 -27.10 5.46
N LEU A 120 7.14 -26.43 5.31
CA LEU A 120 5.95 -27.04 4.72
C LEU A 120 6.22 -27.48 3.28
N ALA A 121 6.85 -26.64 2.46
CA ALA A 121 7.19 -26.98 1.07
C ALA A 121 8.15 -28.18 0.98
N ALA A 122 9.14 -28.27 1.85
CA ALA A 122 10.04 -29.42 1.95
C ALA A 122 9.25 -30.69 2.30
N SER A 123 8.33 -30.63 3.26
CA SER A 123 7.46 -31.77 3.61
C SER A 123 6.53 -32.21 2.47
N MET A 124 6.23 -31.31 1.52
CA MET A 124 5.45 -31.58 0.32
C MET A 124 6.30 -32.07 -0.87
N GLY A 125 7.61 -32.19 -0.71
CA GLY A 125 8.51 -32.74 -1.72
C GLY A 125 9.26 -31.71 -2.57
N ALA A 126 9.41 -30.47 -2.10
CA ALA A 126 10.38 -29.54 -2.69
C ALA A 126 11.79 -30.16 -2.67
N ASP A 127 12.50 -30.09 -3.80
CA ASP A 127 13.86 -30.61 -3.96
C ASP A 127 14.92 -29.61 -3.45
N LEU A 128 14.58 -28.32 -3.43
CA LEU A 128 15.39 -27.25 -2.88
C LEU A 128 14.48 -26.18 -2.27
N THR A 129 14.84 -25.66 -1.11
CA THR A 129 14.15 -24.54 -0.45
C THR A 129 15.12 -23.38 -0.27
N ILE A 130 14.65 -22.15 -0.55
CA ILE A 130 15.49 -20.94 -0.46
C ILE A 130 14.71 -19.84 0.24
N ASN A 131 15.29 -19.28 1.31
CA ASN A 131 14.73 -18.10 1.95
C ASN A 131 15.27 -16.82 1.29
N SER A 132 14.48 -16.23 0.39
CA SER A 132 14.91 -15.06 -0.41
C SER A 132 15.03 -13.76 0.41
N ARG A 133 14.76 -13.78 1.72
CA ARG A 133 15.09 -12.67 2.63
C ARG A 133 16.56 -12.68 3.01
N ASN A 134 17.16 -13.86 3.10
CA ASN A 134 18.49 -14.06 3.68
C ASN A 134 19.57 -14.24 2.61
N GLU A 135 19.19 -14.69 1.42
CA GLU A 135 20.11 -14.97 0.32
C GLU A 135 19.51 -14.62 -1.05
N ASP A 136 20.38 -14.44 -2.04
CA ASP A 136 19.98 -14.19 -3.42
C ASP A 136 19.51 -15.51 -4.07
N ALA A 137 18.19 -15.68 -4.15
CA ALA A 137 17.60 -16.89 -4.70
C ALA A 137 17.99 -17.16 -6.15
N ALA A 138 18.13 -16.13 -6.99
CA ALA A 138 18.49 -16.33 -8.39
C ALA A 138 19.91 -16.89 -8.49
N LYS A 139 20.86 -16.31 -7.76
CA LYS A 139 22.24 -16.78 -7.70
C LYS A 139 22.33 -18.23 -7.22
N VAL A 140 21.62 -18.56 -6.15
CA VAL A 140 21.62 -19.92 -5.57
C VAL A 140 21.03 -20.94 -6.54
N ILE A 141 19.96 -20.57 -7.26
CA ILE A 141 19.36 -21.41 -8.30
C ILE A 141 20.34 -21.66 -9.45
N GLN A 142 21.04 -20.62 -9.91
CA GLN A 142 22.06 -20.76 -10.95
C GLN A 142 23.19 -21.69 -10.50
N GLU A 143 23.74 -21.49 -9.30
CA GLU A 143 24.84 -22.29 -8.76
C GLU A 143 24.45 -23.77 -8.55
N LYS A 144 23.26 -24.03 -8.01
CA LYS A 144 22.84 -25.41 -7.67
C LYS A 144 22.24 -26.19 -8.82
N THR A 145 21.67 -25.51 -9.82
CA THR A 145 20.86 -26.18 -10.87
C THR A 145 21.26 -25.81 -12.30
N GLY A 146 22.12 -24.79 -12.49
CA GLY A 146 22.37 -24.19 -13.80
C GLY A 146 21.18 -23.38 -14.33
N GLY A 147 20.34 -22.87 -13.42
CA GLY A 147 19.15 -22.09 -13.72
C GLY A 147 17.88 -22.94 -13.85
N ALA A 148 16.72 -22.40 -13.47
CA ALA A 148 15.44 -23.09 -13.63
C ALA A 148 15.01 -23.11 -15.11
N HIS A 149 14.34 -24.19 -15.55
CA HIS A 149 13.74 -24.25 -16.89
C HIS A 149 12.46 -23.43 -16.96
N ALA A 150 11.73 -23.35 -15.84
CA ALA A 150 10.62 -22.44 -15.71
C ALA A 150 10.55 -21.85 -14.30
N ALA A 151 9.87 -20.72 -14.17
CA ALA A 151 9.50 -20.13 -12.89
C ALA A 151 8.01 -19.81 -12.88
N VAL A 152 7.31 -20.10 -11.79
CA VAL A 152 5.91 -19.70 -11.55
C VAL A 152 5.90 -18.74 -10.37
N VAL A 153 5.42 -17.52 -10.61
CA VAL A 153 5.48 -16.43 -9.62
C VAL A 153 4.09 -16.15 -9.06
N THR A 154 3.83 -16.64 -7.86
CA THR A 154 2.56 -16.43 -7.13
C THR A 154 2.67 -15.32 -6.09
N ALA A 155 3.88 -14.95 -5.67
CA ALA A 155 4.13 -13.86 -4.76
C ALA A 155 3.74 -12.50 -5.35
N VAL A 156 3.10 -11.65 -4.54
CA VAL A 156 2.66 -10.30 -4.92
C VAL A 156 3.77 -9.29 -4.60
N ALA A 157 4.96 -9.49 -5.18
CA ALA A 157 6.12 -8.66 -4.92
C ALA A 157 7.02 -8.53 -6.16
N LYS A 158 7.32 -7.29 -6.58
CA LYS A 158 8.24 -6.99 -7.69
C LYS A 158 9.55 -7.78 -7.63
N ALA A 159 10.15 -7.89 -6.43
CA ALA A 159 11.42 -8.59 -6.24
C ALA A 159 11.36 -10.07 -6.64
N ALA A 160 10.22 -10.75 -6.44
CA ALA A 160 10.04 -12.15 -6.83
C ALA A 160 10.00 -12.30 -8.35
N PHE A 161 9.35 -11.38 -9.06
CA PHE A 161 9.30 -11.38 -10.52
C PHE A 161 10.68 -11.15 -11.14
N ASN A 162 11.44 -10.17 -10.64
CA ASN A 162 12.79 -9.92 -11.11
C ASN A 162 13.71 -11.13 -10.84
N SER A 163 13.69 -11.66 -9.61
CA SER A 163 14.47 -12.84 -9.25
C SER A 163 14.10 -14.05 -10.12
N ALA A 164 12.83 -14.24 -10.50
CA ALA A 164 12.41 -15.32 -11.37
C ALA A 164 13.04 -15.24 -12.77
N VAL A 165 13.15 -14.03 -13.33
CA VAL A 165 13.84 -13.80 -14.62
C VAL A 165 15.33 -14.07 -14.48
N ASP A 166 15.94 -13.70 -13.35
CA ASP A 166 17.36 -13.95 -13.06
C ASP A 166 17.68 -15.42 -12.75
N ALA A 167 16.71 -16.16 -12.22
CA ALA A 167 16.85 -17.56 -11.86
C ALA A 167 16.73 -18.52 -13.05
N VAL A 168 16.07 -18.13 -14.15
CA VAL A 168 15.91 -19.01 -15.30
C VAL A 168 17.17 -19.09 -16.15
N ARG A 169 17.37 -20.26 -16.77
CA ARG A 169 18.42 -20.51 -17.76
C ARG A 169 18.03 -19.96 -19.14
N ALA A 170 18.97 -19.98 -20.09
CA ALA A 170 18.67 -19.73 -21.50
C ALA A 170 17.59 -20.70 -22.02
N GLY A 171 16.60 -20.16 -22.75
CA GLY A 171 15.38 -20.84 -23.18
C GLY A 171 14.35 -21.05 -22.07
N GLY A 172 14.56 -20.45 -20.90
CA GLY A 172 13.66 -20.59 -19.75
C GLY A 172 12.41 -19.73 -19.84
N ARG A 173 11.38 -20.10 -19.07
CA ARG A 173 10.06 -19.45 -19.11
C ARG A 173 9.58 -18.99 -17.74
N VAL A 174 9.25 -17.71 -17.62
CA VAL A 174 8.67 -17.13 -16.40
C VAL A 174 7.16 -16.95 -16.59
N VAL A 175 6.38 -17.53 -15.69
CA VAL A 175 4.93 -17.47 -15.65
C VAL A 175 4.47 -16.55 -14.53
N ALA A 176 3.94 -15.39 -14.91
CA ALA A 176 3.39 -14.40 -14.01
C ALA A 176 1.95 -14.74 -13.59
N VAL A 177 1.74 -14.92 -12.28
CA VAL A 177 0.42 -15.20 -11.68
C VAL A 177 0.02 -14.12 -10.67
N GLY A 178 0.94 -13.70 -9.80
CA GLY A 178 0.71 -12.61 -8.84
C GLY A 178 0.45 -11.26 -9.53
N LEU A 179 -0.23 -10.36 -8.83
CA LEU A 179 -0.62 -9.03 -9.34
C LEU A 179 -0.07 -7.91 -8.45
N PRO A 180 1.25 -7.67 -8.42
CA PRO A 180 1.82 -6.51 -7.73
C PRO A 180 1.40 -5.20 -8.44
N PRO A 181 1.26 -4.08 -7.72
CA PRO A 181 0.98 -2.78 -8.34
C PRO A 181 2.17 -2.23 -9.14
N GLU A 182 3.39 -2.72 -8.90
CA GLU A 182 4.61 -2.29 -9.58
C GLU A 182 4.89 -3.05 -10.89
N ALA A 183 5.69 -2.44 -11.77
CA ALA A 183 6.18 -3.08 -13.00
C ALA A 183 7.39 -4.00 -12.73
N MET A 184 7.44 -5.11 -13.48
CA MET A 184 8.60 -6.01 -13.57
C MET A 184 9.75 -5.34 -14.33
N SER A 185 10.99 -5.56 -13.90
CA SER A 185 12.18 -5.13 -14.63
C SER A 185 12.68 -6.26 -15.53
N LEU A 186 12.83 -5.98 -16.82
CA LEU A 186 13.32 -6.93 -17.82
C LEU A 186 14.52 -6.34 -18.56
N ASP A 187 15.67 -7.01 -18.45
CA ASP A 187 16.85 -6.67 -19.24
C ASP A 187 16.66 -7.17 -20.68
N ILE A 188 16.50 -6.24 -21.62
CA ILE A 188 16.22 -6.57 -23.03
C ILE A 188 17.36 -7.40 -23.66
N PRO A 189 18.65 -7.02 -23.52
CA PRO A 189 19.74 -7.82 -24.08
C PRO A 189 19.70 -9.27 -23.62
N ARG A 190 19.56 -9.52 -22.32
CA ARG A 190 19.50 -10.88 -21.77
C ARG A 190 18.24 -11.60 -22.21
N LEU A 191 17.07 -10.95 -22.14
CA LEU A 191 15.80 -11.53 -22.60
C LEU A 191 15.93 -12.07 -24.04
N VAL A 192 16.56 -11.29 -24.92
CA VAL A 192 16.76 -11.65 -26.34
C VAL A 192 17.87 -12.69 -26.52
N LEU A 193 19.04 -12.50 -25.92
CA LEU A 193 20.21 -13.38 -26.11
C LEU A 193 20.03 -14.75 -25.48
N ASP A 194 19.38 -14.80 -24.31
CA ASP A 194 19.05 -16.05 -23.62
C ASP A 194 17.72 -16.64 -24.11
N GLY A 195 16.95 -15.93 -24.95
CA GLY A 195 15.66 -16.40 -25.46
C GLY A 195 14.65 -16.71 -24.34
N ILE A 196 14.59 -15.86 -23.32
CA ILE A 196 13.71 -16.03 -22.15
C ILE A 196 12.29 -15.61 -22.54
N GLU A 197 11.30 -16.43 -22.16
CA GLU A 197 9.88 -16.11 -22.34
C GLU A 197 9.26 -15.63 -21.03
N VAL A 198 8.57 -14.48 -21.05
CA VAL A 198 7.75 -14.02 -19.92
C VAL A 198 6.29 -14.00 -20.34
N VAL A 199 5.45 -14.77 -19.65
CA VAL A 199 4.04 -14.95 -19.99
C VAL A 199 3.13 -14.75 -18.79
N GLY A 200 1.92 -14.25 -19.03
CA GLY A 200 0.87 -14.18 -18.01
C GLY A 200 0.03 -15.46 -17.96
N SER A 201 -0.48 -15.80 -16.79
CA SER A 201 -1.45 -16.89 -16.60
C SER A 201 -2.65 -16.42 -15.77
N LEU A 202 -3.77 -16.17 -16.43
CA LEU A 202 -5.03 -15.75 -15.79
C LEU A 202 -5.97 -16.94 -15.59
N VAL A 203 -6.07 -17.39 -14.33
CA VAL A 203 -6.91 -18.53 -13.88
C VAL A 203 -6.78 -19.74 -14.82
N GLY A 204 -7.72 -20.68 -14.86
CA GLY A 204 -7.80 -21.72 -15.89
C GLY A 204 -9.22 -21.86 -16.44
N THR A 205 -9.33 -22.55 -17.57
CA THR A 205 -10.60 -22.83 -18.26
C THR A 205 -11.45 -23.84 -17.48
N ARG A 206 -12.69 -24.08 -17.94
CA ARG A 206 -13.52 -25.16 -17.40
C ARG A 206 -12.83 -26.52 -17.52
N GLN A 207 -12.15 -26.76 -18.64
CA GLN A 207 -11.39 -27.99 -18.88
C GLN A 207 -10.19 -28.10 -17.93
N ASP A 208 -9.46 -27.00 -17.69
CA ASP A 208 -8.37 -26.99 -16.71
C ASP A 208 -8.89 -27.29 -15.29
N LEU A 209 -10.10 -26.82 -14.94
CA LEU A 209 -10.71 -27.11 -13.64
C LEU A 209 -11.13 -28.60 -13.51
N VAL A 210 -11.66 -29.21 -14.57
CA VAL A 210 -11.95 -30.66 -14.60
C VAL A 210 -10.68 -31.47 -14.30
N GLU A 211 -9.59 -31.15 -14.99
CA GLU A 211 -8.29 -31.82 -14.80
C GLU A 211 -7.74 -31.59 -13.38
N ALA A 212 -7.79 -30.35 -12.88
CA ALA A 212 -7.33 -30.00 -11.54
C ALA A 212 -8.10 -30.77 -10.45
N PHE A 213 -9.42 -30.90 -10.59
CA PHE A 213 -10.23 -31.73 -9.69
C PHE A 213 -9.84 -33.21 -9.76
N GLN A 214 -9.61 -33.73 -10.96
CA GLN A 214 -9.21 -35.12 -11.11
C GLN A 214 -7.88 -35.42 -10.39
N PHE A 215 -6.88 -34.54 -10.51
CA PHE A 215 -5.62 -34.71 -9.78
C PHE A 215 -5.77 -34.60 -8.25
N ALA A 216 -6.69 -33.77 -7.78
CA ALA A 216 -7.01 -33.71 -6.35
C ALA A 216 -7.72 -34.99 -5.87
N ALA A 217 -8.66 -35.52 -6.67
CA ALA A 217 -9.34 -36.79 -6.38
C ALA A 217 -8.39 -37.99 -6.37
N GLU A 218 -7.34 -37.95 -7.21
CA GLU A 218 -6.24 -38.94 -7.22
C GLU A 218 -5.25 -38.77 -6.07
N GLY A 219 -5.42 -37.77 -5.19
CA GLY A 219 -4.53 -37.49 -4.07
C GLY A 219 -3.17 -36.90 -4.48
N LYS A 220 -2.99 -36.50 -5.74
CA LYS A 220 -1.74 -35.88 -6.22
C LYS A 220 -1.58 -34.44 -5.75
N VAL A 221 -2.69 -33.77 -5.45
CA VAL A 221 -2.70 -32.42 -4.87
C VAL A 221 -3.70 -32.38 -3.73
N VAL A 222 -3.19 -32.14 -2.53
CA VAL A 222 -3.99 -32.06 -1.30
C VAL A 222 -3.86 -30.65 -0.73
N PRO A 223 -4.88 -29.80 -0.90
CA PRO A 223 -4.89 -28.47 -0.30
C PRO A 223 -4.88 -28.54 1.23
N LYS A 224 -4.05 -27.71 1.86
CA LYS A 224 -4.16 -27.44 3.30
C LYS A 224 -5.30 -26.45 3.51
N VAL A 225 -6.38 -26.91 4.13
CA VAL A 225 -7.58 -26.11 4.37
C VAL A 225 -7.90 -26.04 5.86
N THR A 226 -8.42 -24.88 6.27
CA THR A 226 -9.01 -24.68 7.60
C THR A 226 -10.46 -24.31 7.39
N LEU A 227 -11.37 -25.16 7.86
CA LEU A 227 -12.80 -24.89 7.79
C LEU A 227 -13.20 -23.84 8.83
N ARG A 228 -14.08 -22.94 8.41
CA ARG A 228 -14.71 -21.92 9.24
C ARG A 228 -16.20 -21.94 8.93
N PRO A 229 -17.09 -21.98 9.93
CA PRO A 229 -18.52 -21.95 9.67
C PRO A 229 -18.96 -20.58 9.13
N LEU A 230 -20.05 -20.53 8.36
CA LEU A 230 -20.49 -19.29 7.68
C LEU A 230 -20.87 -18.20 8.69
N GLU A 231 -21.39 -18.57 9.86
CA GLU A 231 -21.67 -17.66 10.97
C GLU A 231 -20.43 -16.96 11.55
N ASP A 232 -19.21 -17.38 11.17
CA ASP A 232 -17.99 -16.63 11.49
C ASP A 232 -17.86 -15.33 10.69
N ILE A 233 -18.64 -15.17 9.60
CA ILE A 233 -18.72 -13.93 8.81
C ILE A 233 -19.76 -13.02 9.46
N ASN A 234 -19.29 -11.97 10.13
CA ASN A 234 -20.12 -11.08 10.94
C ASN A 234 -20.98 -10.09 10.13
N VAL A 235 -21.32 -10.38 8.88
CA VAL A 235 -22.12 -9.50 8.02
C VAL A 235 -23.58 -9.93 8.10
N GLN A 236 -24.43 -9.07 8.65
CA GLN A 236 -25.87 -9.30 8.72
C GLN A 236 -26.61 -8.82 7.46
N ASP A 237 -26.17 -7.70 6.87
CA ASP A 237 -26.75 -7.13 5.65
C ASP A 237 -25.69 -6.29 4.92
N GLU A 238 -25.77 -6.23 3.59
CA GLU A 238 -24.92 -5.36 2.77
C GLU A 238 -25.71 -4.76 1.60
N LYS A 239 -25.56 -3.46 1.40
CA LYS A 239 -25.97 -2.74 0.19
C LYS A 239 -24.71 -2.13 -0.41
N PRO A 240 -24.11 -2.74 -1.44
CA PRO A 240 -22.82 -2.33 -1.98
C PRO A 240 -22.74 -0.82 -2.25
N GLY A 241 -21.68 -0.19 -1.75
CA GLY A 241 -21.43 1.25 -1.88
C GLY A 241 -22.34 2.15 -1.02
N ARG A 242 -23.23 1.59 -0.20
CA ARG A 242 -24.18 2.35 0.61
C ARG A 242 -24.17 1.96 2.09
N GLU A 243 -24.25 0.68 2.40
CA GLU A 243 -24.50 0.21 3.77
C GLU A 243 -23.86 -1.15 4.02
N LEU A 244 -23.32 -1.36 5.22
CA LEU A 244 -22.82 -2.66 5.68
C LEU A 244 -23.20 -2.81 7.16
N THR A 245 -24.05 -3.79 7.48
CA THR A 245 -24.42 -4.09 8.85
C THR A 245 -23.64 -5.29 9.35
N LEU A 246 -22.90 -5.07 10.44
CA LEU A 246 -22.17 -6.10 11.14
C LEU A 246 -22.88 -6.46 12.45
N VAL A 247 -22.85 -7.73 12.82
CA VAL A 247 -23.34 -8.23 14.12
C VAL A 247 -22.20 -8.71 14.99
N ALA A 248 -22.35 -8.53 16.30
CA ALA A 248 -21.36 -8.96 17.27
C ALA A 248 -21.37 -10.48 17.44
N ARG A 249 -20.16 -11.05 17.45
CA ARG A 249 -19.95 -12.45 17.80
C ARG A 249 -20.18 -12.70 19.27
N LYS A 250 -21.19 -13.51 19.58
CA LYS A 250 -21.50 -13.92 20.96
C LYS A 250 -20.53 -14.98 21.51
N ASP A 251 -19.71 -15.58 20.66
CA ASP A 251 -18.73 -16.63 21.01
C ASP A 251 -17.26 -16.15 20.96
N TYR A 252 -17.02 -14.87 20.68
CA TYR A 252 -15.67 -14.32 20.58
C TYR A 252 -14.97 -14.37 21.96
N GLN A 253 -13.95 -15.20 22.12
CA GLN A 253 -13.24 -15.40 23.39
C GLN A 253 -11.70 -15.25 23.27
N TRP A 254 -11.23 -14.78 22.11
CA TRP A 254 -9.80 -14.70 21.77
C TRP A 254 -9.30 -13.26 21.54
N GLY A 255 -9.88 -12.30 22.27
CA GLY A 255 -9.37 -10.94 22.29
C GLY A 255 -7.90 -10.87 22.78
N PRO A 256 -7.12 -9.83 22.39
CA PRO A 256 -5.80 -9.62 22.94
C PRO A 256 -5.80 -9.65 24.48
N LYS A 257 -4.84 -10.33 25.09
CA LYS A 257 -4.80 -10.51 26.56
C LYS A 257 -4.64 -9.20 27.35
N ASN A 258 -4.15 -8.16 26.68
CA ASN A 258 -3.78 -6.88 27.27
C ASN A 258 -4.85 -5.79 27.14
N ILE A 259 -6.04 -6.11 26.64
CA ILE A 259 -7.17 -5.17 26.59
C ILE A 259 -8.21 -5.50 27.65
N ALA A 260 -8.87 -4.47 28.19
CA ALA A 260 -9.85 -4.64 29.26
C ALA A 260 -11.10 -5.43 28.82
N GLN A 261 -11.55 -5.22 27.58
CA GLN A 261 -12.63 -6.00 27.00
C GLN A 261 -12.12 -7.42 26.70
N GLN A 262 -12.80 -8.41 27.27
CA GLN A 262 -12.63 -9.83 26.96
C GLN A 262 -14.00 -10.41 26.64
N GLY A 263 -14.05 -11.48 25.86
CA GLY A 263 -15.33 -12.05 25.43
C GLY A 263 -16.00 -11.26 24.30
N PRO A 264 -17.32 -11.40 24.08
CA PRO A 264 -18.05 -10.70 23.02
C PRO A 264 -17.91 -9.18 23.07
N ALA A 265 -18.13 -8.51 21.93
CA ALA A 265 -18.24 -7.05 21.91
C ALA A 265 -19.46 -6.58 22.73
N ASN A 266 -19.39 -5.38 23.32
CA ASN A 266 -20.50 -4.85 24.14
C ASN A 266 -21.68 -4.37 23.28
N LEU A 267 -21.44 -3.96 22.03
CA LEU A 267 -22.51 -3.66 21.06
C LEU A 267 -23.07 -4.95 20.48
N ASP A 268 -24.35 -4.95 20.10
CA ASP A 268 -24.95 -6.05 19.35
C ASP A 268 -24.55 -6.06 17.86
N GLY A 269 -24.13 -4.91 17.34
CA GLY A 269 -23.75 -4.74 15.94
C GLY A 269 -23.36 -3.30 15.61
N ILE A 270 -22.91 -3.09 14.38
CA ILE A 270 -22.55 -1.77 13.82
C ILE A 270 -23.07 -1.71 12.39
N THR A 271 -23.83 -0.68 12.06
CA THR A 271 -24.17 -0.35 10.68
C THR A 271 -23.25 0.75 10.17
N TYR A 272 -22.43 0.43 9.17
CA TYR A 272 -21.65 1.41 8.41
C TYR A 272 -22.51 2.01 7.32
N ILE A 273 -22.56 3.33 7.27
CA ILE A 273 -23.26 4.08 6.22
C ILE A 273 -22.20 4.83 5.40
N VAL A 274 -22.18 4.59 4.09
CA VAL A 274 -21.23 5.22 3.18
C VAL A 274 -21.80 6.58 2.75
N THR A 275 -21.21 7.65 3.30
CA THR A 275 -21.61 9.03 3.02
C THR A 275 -20.38 9.83 2.57
N PRO A 276 -20.19 10.02 1.25
CA PRO A 276 -19.02 10.71 0.70
C PRO A 276 -18.89 12.17 1.15
N GLU A 277 -19.99 12.87 1.31
CA GLU A 277 -20.01 14.31 1.60
C GLU A 277 -19.85 14.61 3.10
N ASP A 278 -18.83 15.41 3.43
CA ASP A 278 -18.46 15.77 4.81
C ASP A 278 -19.61 16.45 5.57
N SER A 279 -20.28 17.42 4.92
CA SER A 279 -21.42 18.15 5.48
C SER A 279 -22.61 17.25 5.78
N VAL A 280 -22.80 16.17 4.99
CA VAL A 280 -23.86 15.19 5.21
C VAL A 280 -23.50 14.29 6.38
N ARG A 281 -22.23 13.90 6.54
CA ARG A 281 -21.78 13.12 7.71
C ARG A 281 -21.99 13.86 9.02
N ILE A 282 -21.55 15.12 9.11
CA ILE A 282 -21.74 15.91 10.33
C ILE A 282 -23.22 16.18 10.58
N GLY A 283 -24.01 16.49 9.55
CA GLY A 283 -25.46 16.65 9.66
C GLY A 283 -26.16 15.40 10.20
N ALA A 284 -25.76 14.21 9.74
CA ALA A 284 -26.31 12.93 10.22
C ALA A 284 -25.98 12.68 11.70
N LEU A 285 -24.76 13.04 12.15
CA LEU A 285 -24.40 12.97 13.57
C LEU A 285 -25.25 13.92 14.41
N LEU A 286 -25.33 15.20 14.01
CA LEU A 286 -26.07 16.24 14.75
C LEU A 286 -27.57 15.94 14.80
N ALA A 287 -28.13 15.33 13.76
CA ALA A 287 -29.52 14.90 13.71
C ALA A 287 -29.81 13.59 14.47
N GLY A 288 -28.79 12.95 15.07
CA GLY A 288 -28.93 11.67 15.77
C GLY A 288 -29.12 10.46 14.85
N GLN A 289 -28.88 10.61 13.55
CA GLN A 289 -28.97 9.54 12.56
C GLN A 289 -27.69 8.66 12.51
N ALA A 290 -26.57 9.19 13.01
CA ALA A 290 -25.33 8.45 13.19
C ALA A 290 -24.83 8.62 14.63
N GLY A 291 -24.38 7.53 15.26
CA GLY A 291 -23.75 7.59 16.58
C GLY A 291 -22.28 7.99 16.55
N PHE A 292 -21.60 7.79 15.41
CA PHE A 292 -20.17 8.03 15.28
C PHE A 292 -19.81 8.30 13.81
N ILE A 293 -18.97 9.29 13.53
CA ILE A 293 -18.53 9.65 12.18
C ILE A 293 -17.02 9.85 12.11
N ARG A 294 -16.46 9.68 10.90
CA ARG A 294 -15.05 9.90 10.56
C ARG A 294 -14.90 11.16 9.69
N GLN A 295 -13.69 11.73 9.69
CA GLN A 295 -13.32 12.89 8.86
C GLN A 295 -14.22 14.09 9.18
N VAL A 296 -14.21 14.48 10.45
CA VAL A 296 -14.82 15.76 10.88
C VAL A 296 -13.83 16.86 10.53
N GLN A 297 -14.30 17.85 9.77
CA GLN A 297 -13.46 18.95 9.35
C GLN A 297 -13.19 19.89 10.53
N ALA A 298 -12.01 20.51 10.55
CA ALA A 298 -11.58 21.33 11.68
C ALA A 298 -12.56 22.48 12.01
N TYR A 299 -13.19 23.06 10.99
CA TYR A 299 -14.20 24.12 11.15
C TYR A 299 -15.55 23.62 11.71
N ASP A 300 -15.84 22.32 11.63
CA ASP A 300 -17.07 21.70 12.17
C ASP A 300 -16.90 21.23 13.62
N GLU A 301 -15.66 21.05 14.10
CA GLU A 301 -15.38 20.49 15.42
C GLU A 301 -15.99 21.30 16.55
N LYS A 302 -15.90 22.64 16.47
CA LYS A 302 -16.48 23.52 17.49
C LYS A 302 -17.99 23.34 17.59
N GLN A 303 -18.67 23.28 16.45
CA GLN A 303 -20.12 23.10 16.41
C GLN A 303 -20.52 21.77 17.06
N ALA A 304 -19.78 20.70 16.78
CA ALA A 304 -20.02 19.40 17.39
C ALA A 304 -19.80 19.44 18.91
N THR A 305 -18.69 20.02 19.38
CA THR A 305 -18.40 20.12 20.82
C THR A 305 -19.40 20.99 21.57
N ASP A 306 -19.84 22.11 20.99
CA ASP A 306 -20.82 23.01 21.61
C ASP A 306 -22.19 22.32 21.78
N GLN A 307 -22.49 21.30 20.97
CA GLN A 307 -23.67 20.44 21.07
C GLN A 307 -23.44 19.17 21.91
N GLY A 308 -22.30 19.07 22.60
CA GLY A 308 -21.98 17.97 23.52
C GLY A 308 -21.40 16.72 22.87
N PHE A 309 -21.19 16.70 21.54
CA PHE A 309 -20.53 15.59 20.88
C PHE A 309 -19.05 15.53 21.25
N LYS A 310 -18.52 14.32 21.40
CA LYS A 310 -17.11 14.12 21.74
C LYS A 310 -16.29 14.05 20.47
N ILE A 311 -15.32 14.95 20.34
CA ILE A 311 -14.28 14.87 19.30
C ILE A 311 -13.17 13.92 19.76
N TYR A 312 -12.74 13.07 18.85
CA TYR A 312 -11.59 12.21 18.99
C TYR A 312 -10.59 12.55 17.89
N ALA A 313 -9.47 13.15 18.25
CA ALA A 313 -8.36 13.46 17.35
C ALA A 313 -7.23 12.45 17.59
N ALA A 314 -7.34 11.27 16.96
CA ALA A 314 -6.39 10.19 17.19
C ALA A 314 -5.11 10.40 16.37
N PRO A 315 -3.90 10.38 16.96
CA PRO A 315 -2.68 10.66 16.23
C PRO A 315 -2.32 9.53 15.26
N THR A 316 -1.73 9.88 14.13
CA THR A 316 -1.22 8.91 13.13
C THR A 316 0.17 8.36 13.48
N ARG A 317 0.86 8.98 14.45
CA ARG A 317 2.18 8.61 14.98
C ARG A 317 3.27 8.46 13.91
N GLY A 318 3.19 9.22 12.83
CA GLY A 318 4.07 9.09 11.67
C GLY A 318 4.73 10.40 11.22
N VAL A 319 5.00 10.51 9.92
CA VAL A 319 5.52 11.74 9.30
C VAL A 319 4.39 12.78 9.28
N ASN A 320 4.65 13.96 9.84
CA ASN A 320 3.72 15.09 9.88
C ASN A 320 3.39 15.59 8.48
N ASP A 321 2.24 16.25 8.33
CA ASP A 321 1.92 16.95 7.08
C ASP A 321 2.98 18.02 6.82
N SER A 322 3.69 17.83 5.70
CA SER A 322 4.90 18.57 5.36
C SER A 322 4.98 18.83 3.85
N LEU A 323 5.78 19.82 3.47
CA LEU A 323 6.26 19.97 2.09
C LEU A 323 7.63 19.35 1.95
N SER A 324 7.77 18.40 1.02
CA SER A 324 9.04 17.76 0.66
C SER A 324 9.55 18.26 -0.69
N PHE A 325 10.79 18.71 -0.74
CA PHE A 325 11.43 19.19 -1.97
C PHE A 325 12.07 18.06 -2.77
N ARG A 326 12.18 18.25 -4.09
CA ARG A 326 12.80 17.31 -5.03
C ARG A 326 14.03 17.95 -5.69
N PRO A 327 15.23 17.78 -5.10
CA PRO A 327 16.41 18.55 -5.47
C PRO A 327 16.97 18.29 -6.88
N ASP A 328 16.47 17.28 -7.61
CA ASP A 328 16.81 17.12 -9.03
C ASP A 328 16.27 18.28 -9.89
N ASN A 329 15.23 18.97 -9.41
CA ASN A 329 14.72 20.20 -10.01
C ASN A 329 15.65 21.38 -9.72
N PRO A 330 16.13 22.09 -10.76
CA PRO A 330 17.10 23.19 -10.61
C PRO A 330 16.61 24.36 -9.74
N LEU A 331 15.30 24.58 -9.64
CA LEU A 331 14.73 25.67 -8.84
C LEU A 331 14.87 25.45 -7.33
N VAL A 332 15.00 24.20 -6.89
CA VAL A 332 15.11 23.82 -5.47
C VAL A 332 16.35 22.97 -5.16
N ALA A 333 17.28 22.88 -6.12
CA ALA A 333 18.54 22.14 -5.96
C ALA A 333 19.48 22.81 -4.93
N ASP A 334 19.53 24.14 -4.92
CA ASP A 334 20.36 24.92 -3.99
C ASP A 334 19.75 24.89 -2.58
N LEU A 335 20.54 24.47 -1.59
CA LEU A 335 20.15 24.42 -0.18
C LEU A 335 19.64 25.77 0.32
N ARG A 336 20.25 26.89 -0.11
CA ARG A 336 19.86 28.24 0.33
C ARG A 336 18.46 28.59 -0.14
N VAL A 337 18.04 28.10 -1.32
CA VAL A 337 16.66 28.29 -1.79
C VAL A 337 15.70 27.53 -0.90
N ARG A 338 15.96 26.25 -0.58
CA ARG A 338 15.09 25.48 0.31
C ARG A 338 15.02 26.06 1.73
N GLN A 339 16.14 26.52 2.28
CA GLN A 339 16.19 27.22 3.56
C GLN A 339 15.42 28.55 3.51
N ALA A 340 15.49 29.30 2.41
CA ALA A 340 14.69 30.50 2.23
C ALA A 340 13.19 30.18 2.23
N LEU A 341 12.77 29.11 1.55
CA LEU A 341 11.38 28.67 1.53
C LEU A 341 10.90 28.25 2.91
N LEU A 342 11.72 27.50 3.66
CA LEU A 342 11.45 27.17 5.07
C LEU A 342 11.25 28.44 5.92
N HIS A 343 12.18 29.39 5.85
CA HIS A 343 12.08 30.64 6.60
C HIS A 343 10.93 31.55 6.13
N SER A 344 10.45 31.37 4.90
CA SER A 344 9.27 32.08 4.40
C SER A 344 7.94 31.42 4.77
N THR A 345 7.94 30.22 5.38
CA THR A 345 6.73 29.50 5.79
C THR A 345 6.42 29.77 7.28
N ASN A 346 5.29 30.41 7.55
CA ASN A 346 4.76 30.59 8.90
C ASN A 346 3.74 29.48 9.21
N ALA A 347 4.24 28.31 9.61
CA ALA A 347 3.41 27.15 9.94
C ALA A 347 2.42 27.43 11.08
N ARG A 348 2.81 28.28 12.06
CA ARG A 348 1.91 28.71 13.14
C ARG A 348 0.68 29.43 12.60
N GLN A 349 0.88 30.41 11.72
CA GLN A 349 -0.23 31.13 11.08
C GLN A 349 -1.13 30.18 10.28
N VAL A 350 -0.54 29.19 9.59
CA VAL A 350 -1.33 28.18 8.85
C VAL A 350 -2.24 27.41 9.81
N VAL A 351 -1.68 26.90 10.90
CA VAL A 351 -2.44 26.15 11.93
C VAL A 351 -3.53 27.00 12.55
N GLU A 352 -3.20 28.20 13.03
CA GLU A 352 -4.14 29.10 13.71
C GLU A 352 -5.27 29.61 12.80
N THR A 353 -5.04 29.66 11.49
CA THR A 353 -6.03 30.14 10.51
C THR A 353 -6.99 29.04 10.08
N LEU A 354 -6.49 27.82 9.85
CA LEU A 354 -7.25 26.77 9.18
C LEU A 354 -7.75 25.68 10.13
N PHE A 355 -7.06 25.43 11.24
CA PHE A 355 -7.31 24.24 12.05
C PHE A 355 -7.78 24.58 13.46
N SER A 356 -8.41 23.59 14.09
CA SER A 356 -8.76 23.63 15.51
C SER A 356 -7.53 23.30 16.37
N ALA A 357 -7.70 23.35 17.70
CA ALA A 357 -6.66 22.95 18.65
C ALA A 357 -6.22 21.47 18.53
N ASN A 358 -6.94 20.64 17.77
CA ASN A 358 -6.62 19.23 17.57
C ASN A 358 -5.49 18.98 16.54
N TYR A 359 -5.06 20.01 15.81
CA TYR A 359 -3.97 19.93 14.81
C TYR A 359 -2.80 20.79 15.29
N PRO A 360 -1.97 20.30 16.23
CA PRO A 360 -0.87 21.11 16.75
C PRO A 360 0.17 21.41 15.67
N GLN A 361 0.86 22.54 15.80
CA GLN A 361 1.98 22.88 14.93
C GLN A 361 3.06 21.81 14.99
N ALA A 362 3.52 21.33 13.83
CA ALA A 362 4.59 20.36 13.76
C ALA A 362 5.90 20.99 14.24
N THR A 363 6.60 20.30 15.13
CA THR A 363 7.91 20.73 15.67
C THR A 363 9.06 19.87 15.15
N SER A 364 8.76 18.90 14.27
CA SER A 364 9.72 17.99 13.66
C SER A 364 9.11 17.32 12.42
N VAL A 365 9.90 16.50 11.73
CA VAL A 365 9.43 15.68 10.61
C VAL A 365 8.43 14.62 11.10
N LEU A 366 8.64 14.03 12.29
CA LEU A 366 7.69 13.12 12.91
C LEU A 366 6.78 13.83 13.91
N ALA A 367 5.57 13.29 14.09
CA ALA A 367 4.65 13.72 15.14
C ALA A 367 5.28 13.52 16.53
N SER A 368 4.96 14.38 17.49
CA SER A 368 5.40 14.30 18.88
C SER A 368 5.08 12.97 19.57
N SER A 369 4.04 12.29 19.10
CA SER A 369 3.59 10.97 19.57
C SER A 369 4.28 9.78 18.89
N ALA A 370 5.12 10.03 17.87
CA ALA A 370 5.82 8.99 17.12
C ALA A 370 7.08 8.51 17.86
N ALA A 371 7.40 7.22 17.68
CA ALA A 371 8.63 6.66 18.22
C ALA A 371 9.86 7.25 17.50
N GLY A 372 10.82 7.75 18.27
CA GLY A 372 12.05 8.37 17.75
C GLY A 372 11.89 9.86 17.44
N TYR A 373 10.77 10.48 17.80
CA TYR A 373 10.58 11.92 17.72
C TYR A 373 11.71 12.69 18.41
N VAL A 374 12.15 13.77 17.76
CA VAL A 374 13.07 14.76 18.32
C VAL A 374 12.47 16.15 18.06
N ASN A 375 12.50 17.03 19.06
CA ASN A 375 12.04 18.40 18.88
C ASN A 375 13.08 19.22 18.10
N LEU A 376 12.68 19.80 16.96
CA LEU A 376 13.52 20.61 16.06
C LEU A 376 12.91 22.00 15.83
N SER A 377 12.04 22.47 16.73
CA SER A 377 11.35 23.76 16.61
C SER A 377 12.30 24.97 16.54
N ASP A 378 13.50 24.86 17.13
CA ASP A 378 14.56 25.85 17.05
C ASP A 378 15.10 26.06 15.63
N LYS A 379 14.96 25.05 14.76
CA LYS A 379 15.37 25.08 13.35
C LYS A 379 14.24 25.48 12.41
N LEU A 380 13.00 25.52 12.88
CA LEU A 380 11.79 25.80 12.08
C LEU A 380 11.30 27.23 12.27
N THR A 381 12.19 28.21 12.08
CA THR A 381 11.90 29.63 12.36
C THR A 381 11.36 30.36 11.12
N PHE A 382 10.31 31.16 11.30
CA PHE A 382 9.81 32.09 10.28
C PHE A 382 10.59 33.41 10.32
N ASP A 383 11.28 33.75 9.23
CA ASP A 383 12.06 34.97 9.06
C ASP A 383 12.14 35.37 7.58
N GLN A 384 11.28 36.31 7.17
CA GLN A 384 11.26 36.78 5.78
C GLN A 384 12.50 37.56 5.36
N ALA A 385 13.17 38.26 6.28
CA ALA A 385 14.37 39.01 5.95
C ALA A 385 15.51 38.06 5.60
N LYS A 386 15.69 37.01 6.42
CA LYS A 386 16.66 35.95 6.16
C LYS A 386 16.32 35.17 4.89
N ALA A 387 15.04 34.88 4.63
CA ALA A 387 14.62 34.25 3.39
C ALA A 387 15.02 35.08 2.15
N ARG A 388 14.79 36.40 2.17
CA ARG A 388 15.21 37.29 1.07
C ARG A 388 16.73 37.28 0.88
N GLN A 389 17.50 37.38 1.98
CA GLN A 389 18.95 37.33 1.95
C GLN A 389 19.47 36.02 1.33
N LEU A 390 18.95 34.87 1.76
CA LEU A 390 19.34 33.56 1.23
C LEU A 390 19.05 33.43 -0.28
N LEU A 391 17.92 33.97 -0.75
CA LEU A 391 17.60 34.02 -2.18
C LEU A 391 18.55 34.94 -2.94
N ASP A 392 18.88 36.10 -2.37
CA ASP A 392 19.84 37.04 -2.95
C ASP A 392 21.25 36.44 -3.08
N ASP A 393 21.70 35.70 -2.06
CA ASP A 393 22.97 34.97 -2.01
C ASP A 393 22.99 33.78 -3.00
N ALA A 394 21.84 33.14 -3.21
CA ALA A 394 21.64 32.10 -4.23
C ALA A 394 21.58 32.66 -5.67
N GLY A 395 21.60 33.99 -5.82
CA GLY A 395 21.58 34.68 -7.12
C GLY A 395 20.19 34.93 -7.69
N TRP A 396 19.13 34.67 -6.93
CA TRP A 396 17.75 34.96 -7.33
C TRP A 396 17.43 36.41 -7.03
N LYS A 397 17.33 37.27 -8.05
CA LYS A 397 17.10 38.72 -7.88
C LYS A 397 15.65 39.08 -8.14
N PRO A 398 15.09 40.11 -7.47
CA PRO A 398 13.73 40.57 -7.77
C PRO A 398 13.57 40.98 -9.25
N ALA A 399 12.51 40.53 -9.90
CA ALA A 399 12.14 40.98 -11.24
C ALA A 399 10.94 41.94 -11.20
N ALA A 400 10.61 42.53 -12.36
CA ALA A 400 9.57 43.56 -12.48
C ALA A 400 8.15 43.07 -12.09
N ASP A 401 7.88 41.77 -12.20
CA ASP A 401 6.60 41.14 -11.83
C ASP A 401 6.51 40.77 -10.34
N GLY A 402 7.55 41.10 -9.55
CA GLY A 402 7.67 40.76 -8.14
C GLY A 402 8.12 39.33 -7.88
N ILE A 403 8.33 38.50 -8.91
CA ILE A 403 8.86 37.14 -8.78
C ILE A 403 10.36 37.18 -9.09
N ARG A 404 11.17 36.50 -8.28
CA ARG A 404 12.62 36.50 -8.45
C ARG A 404 13.02 35.70 -9.68
N SER A 405 14.10 36.12 -10.33
CA SER A 405 14.68 35.45 -11.50
C SER A 405 16.19 35.27 -11.37
N LYS A 406 16.70 34.25 -12.06
CA LYS A 406 18.11 33.91 -12.18
C LYS A 406 18.34 33.26 -13.54
N ASP A 407 19.32 33.74 -14.29
CA ASP A 407 19.70 33.18 -15.61
C ASP A 407 18.51 33.00 -16.57
N GLY A 408 17.58 33.97 -16.59
CA GLY A 408 16.37 33.93 -17.42
C GLY A 408 15.25 33.01 -16.91
N GLN A 409 15.49 32.24 -15.84
CA GLN A 409 14.47 31.41 -15.18
C GLN A 409 13.76 32.20 -14.09
N ARG A 410 12.45 31.99 -13.95
CA ARG A 410 11.64 32.54 -12.85
C ARG A 410 11.55 31.51 -11.72
N LEU A 411 11.60 31.97 -10.47
CA LEU A 411 11.43 31.11 -9.29
C LEU A 411 9.94 30.81 -9.08
N ALA A 412 9.40 29.98 -9.97
CA ALA A 412 8.00 29.58 -10.03
C ALA A 412 7.89 28.07 -9.85
N LEU A 413 7.33 27.65 -8.72
CA LEU A 413 7.19 26.28 -8.30
C LEU A 413 5.75 25.80 -8.49
N THR A 414 5.60 24.48 -8.60
CA THR A 414 4.31 23.81 -8.75
C THR A 414 4.21 22.67 -7.75
N VAL A 415 2.99 22.46 -7.25
CA VAL A 415 2.66 21.37 -6.32
C VAL A 415 1.24 20.89 -6.62
N TYR A 416 0.99 19.60 -6.50
CA TYR A 416 -0.37 19.07 -6.58
C TYR A 416 -1.04 19.06 -5.23
N GLU A 417 -2.35 19.32 -5.24
CA GLU A 417 -3.21 19.04 -4.10
C GLU A 417 -3.19 17.55 -3.75
N SER A 418 -3.06 17.29 -2.45
CA SER A 418 -3.11 15.97 -1.86
C SER A 418 -4.45 15.77 -1.16
N LEU A 419 -5.42 15.25 -1.92
CA LEU A 419 -6.82 15.09 -1.50
C LEU A 419 -7.06 14.35 -0.17
N PRO A 420 -6.25 13.34 0.24
CA PRO A 420 -6.45 12.71 1.54
C PRO A 420 -6.21 13.64 2.74
N GLN A 421 -5.42 14.70 2.56
CA GLN A 421 -4.97 15.59 3.63
C GLN A 421 -6.00 16.69 3.90
N PRO A 422 -6.26 17.01 5.18
CA PRO A 422 -7.30 17.95 5.57
C PRO A 422 -6.95 19.37 5.11
N GLN A 423 -7.89 20.04 4.43
CA GLN A 423 -7.74 21.43 3.95
C GLN A 423 -6.44 21.68 3.16
N ASN A 424 -5.93 20.67 2.45
CA ASN A 424 -4.60 20.71 1.85
C ASN A 424 -4.46 21.85 0.83
N LYS A 425 -5.51 22.10 0.05
CA LYS A 425 -5.53 23.21 -0.91
C LYS A 425 -5.39 24.56 -0.23
N GLU A 426 -6.12 24.79 0.85
CA GLU A 426 -6.10 26.02 1.63
C GLU A 426 -4.74 26.22 2.31
N VAL A 427 -4.15 25.14 2.85
CA VAL A 427 -2.77 25.14 3.38
C VAL A 427 -1.78 25.58 2.31
N LEU A 428 -1.81 24.96 1.14
CA LEU A 428 -0.91 25.27 0.03
C LEU A 428 -1.10 26.70 -0.51
N GLN A 429 -2.33 27.21 -0.52
CA GLN A 429 -2.64 28.59 -0.92
C GLN A 429 -2.09 29.62 0.06
N LEU A 430 -2.20 29.37 1.37
CA LEU A 430 -1.64 30.26 2.38
C LEU A 430 -0.10 30.26 2.34
N ILE A 431 0.52 29.09 2.14
CA ILE A 431 1.96 28.99 1.89
C ILE A 431 2.35 29.75 0.61
N ALA A 432 1.60 29.60 -0.49
CA ALA A 432 1.84 30.32 -1.73
C ALA A 432 1.78 31.85 -1.52
N GLN A 433 0.85 32.34 -0.70
CA GLN A 433 0.76 33.75 -0.34
C GLN A 433 1.99 34.21 0.46
N GLN A 434 2.46 33.41 1.42
CA GLN A 434 3.65 33.72 2.22
C GLN A 434 4.91 33.75 1.36
N TRP A 435 5.11 32.75 0.48
CA TRP A 435 6.26 32.65 -0.43
C TRP A 435 6.29 33.78 -1.47
N ARG A 436 5.11 34.27 -1.91
CA ARG A 436 5.02 35.43 -2.82
C ARG A 436 5.64 36.69 -2.21
N GLN A 437 5.63 36.86 -0.89
CA GLN A 437 6.19 38.03 -0.20
C GLN A 437 7.73 38.08 -0.22
N VAL A 438 8.38 36.96 -0.53
CA VAL A 438 9.82 36.88 -0.76
C VAL A 438 10.16 36.71 -2.25
N GLY A 439 9.17 36.82 -3.12
CA GLY A 439 9.31 36.76 -4.57
C GLY A 439 9.37 35.35 -5.14
N VAL A 440 8.72 34.37 -4.51
CA VAL A 440 8.58 33.01 -5.05
C VAL A 440 7.12 32.76 -5.42
N ALA A 441 6.88 32.30 -6.64
CA ALA A 441 5.53 31.87 -7.03
C ALA A 441 5.35 30.39 -6.72
N LEU A 442 4.22 30.02 -6.12
CA LEU A 442 3.78 28.63 -5.96
C LEU A 442 2.40 28.47 -6.60
N THR A 443 2.29 27.55 -7.56
CA THR A 443 1.02 27.21 -8.20
C THR A 443 0.51 25.87 -7.68
N VAL A 444 -0.65 25.90 -7.03
CA VAL A 444 -1.37 24.72 -6.58
C VAL A 444 -2.16 24.15 -7.75
N LYS A 445 -1.82 22.93 -8.17
CA LYS A 445 -2.46 22.22 -9.28
C LYS A 445 -3.56 21.31 -8.75
N ALA A 446 -4.73 21.39 -9.38
CA ALA A 446 -5.70 20.32 -9.39
C ALA A 446 -5.44 19.42 -10.61
N GLY A 447 -5.73 18.12 -10.51
CA GLY A 447 -5.60 17.20 -11.63
C GLY A 447 -6.30 15.88 -11.33
N ASP A 448 -6.69 15.17 -12.39
CA ASP A 448 -7.17 13.79 -12.23
C ASP A 448 -6.05 12.90 -11.66
N ALA A 449 -6.45 11.80 -11.01
CA ALA A 449 -5.52 10.94 -10.30
C ALA A 449 -4.41 10.37 -11.21
N GLY A 450 -4.69 10.14 -12.50
CA GLY A 450 -3.73 9.61 -13.46
C GLY A 450 -2.65 10.62 -13.82
N SER A 451 -3.07 11.81 -14.27
CA SER A 451 -2.15 12.90 -14.64
C SER A 451 -1.28 13.34 -13.46
N ARG A 452 -1.89 13.47 -12.26
CA ARG A 452 -1.15 13.78 -11.03
C ARG A 452 -0.08 12.74 -10.73
N THR A 453 -0.41 11.45 -10.85
CA THR A 453 0.55 10.36 -10.56
C THR A 453 1.75 10.43 -11.48
N LEU A 454 1.54 10.62 -12.79
CA LEU A 454 2.63 10.70 -13.77
C LEU A 454 3.49 11.96 -13.61
N ASP A 455 2.87 13.11 -13.31
CA ASP A 455 3.58 14.36 -13.09
C ASP A 455 4.33 14.36 -11.76
N ASN A 456 3.81 13.67 -10.73
CA ASN A 456 4.50 13.48 -9.46
C ASN A 456 5.72 12.56 -9.55
N LEU A 457 5.95 11.85 -10.65
CA LEU A 457 7.20 11.14 -10.91
C LEU A 457 8.24 12.03 -11.61
N ASP A 458 7.87 13.23 -12.04
CA ASP A 458 8.74 14.13 -12.79
C ASP A 458 9.17 15.33 -11.94
N PRO A 459 10.42 15.37 -11.43
CA PRO A 459 10.87 16.47 -10.59
C PRO A 459 10.78 17.82 -11.30
N GLN A 460 10.86 17.88 -12.64
CA GLN A 460 10.73 19.15 -13.38
C GLN A 460 9.31 19.70 -13.35
N LYS A 461 8.29 18.83 -13.35
CA LYS A 461 6.88 19.24 -13.30
C LYS A 461 6.38 19.50 -11.88
N THR A 462 7.03 18.89 -10.89
CA THR A 462 6.65 18.91 -9.49
C THR A 462 7.90 19.05 -8.61
N PRO A 463 8.45 20.27 -8.44
CA PRO A 463 9.62 20.53 -7.60
C PRO A 463 9.42 20.20 -6.11
N LEU A 464 8.18 20.08 -5.66
CA LEU A 464 7.82 19.66 -4.32
C LEU A 464 6.55 18.80 -4.32
N THR A 465 6.38 18.04 -3.24
CA THR A 465 5.18 17.24 -2.94
C THR A 465 4.74 17.47 -1.51
N VAL A 466 3.45 17.29 -1.24
CA VAL A 466 2.96 17.09 0.12
C VAL A 466 3.42 15.71 0.58
N SER A 467 3.83 15.61 1.83
CA SER A 467 4.29 14.37 2.45
C SER A 467 3.68 14.20 3.84
N GLU A 468 2.97 13.10 4.04
CA GLU A 468 2.43 12.61 5.31
C GLU A 468 2.37 11.08 5.22
N VAL A 469 2.62 10.39 6.33
CA VAL A 469 2.30 8.96 6.45
C VAL A 469 2.25 8.52 7.90
N GLY A 470 1.10 8.01 8.34
CA GLY A 470 0.94 7.28 9.61
C GLY A 470 1.50 5.85 9.59
N ARG A 471 2.41 5.53 10.51
CA ARG A 471 2.83 4.15 10.86
C ARG A 471 3.25 4.12 12.33
N ALA A 472 2.99 3.01 13.02
CA ALA A 472 3.32 2.85 14.44
C ALA A 472 4.81 2.55 14.73
N ASP A 473 5.67 2.61 13.72
CA ASP A 473 7.03 2.06 13.77
C ASP A 473 8.06 3.11 13.32
N PRO A 474 9.25 3.21 13.96
CA PRO A 474 10.27 4.22 13.65
C PRO A 474 10.77 4.22 12.20
N ASP A 475 10.62 3.11 11.47
CA ASP A 475 10.96 3.00 10.05
C ASP A 475 10.02 3.81 9.15
N VAL A 476 9.01 4.48 9.71
CA VAL A 476 8.12 5.39 8.98
C VAL A 476 8.87 6.49 8.22
N VAL A 477 10.01 6.97 8.76
CA VAL A 477 10.87 7.95 8.07
C VAL A 477 11.46 7.33 6.80
N LYS A 478 11.99 6.10 6.87
CA LYS A 478 12.47 5.35 5.69
C LYS A 478 11.33 5.05 4.74
N SER A 479 10.16 4.66 5.24
CA SER A 479 8.96 4.45 4.42
C SER A 479 8.65 5.68 3.57
N MET A 480 8.92 6.89 4.06
CA MET A 480 8.62 8.12 3.33
C MET A 480 9.75 8.58 2.40
N PHE A 481 11.00 8.53 2.84
CA PHE A 481 12.11 9.22 2.17
C PHE A 481 13.10 8.31 1.44
N PHE A 482 13.03 6.98 1.60
CA PHE A 482 13.95 6.06 0.94
C PHE A 482 13.56 5.82 -0.54
N PRO A 483 14.51 5.79 -1.49
CA PRO A 483 14.26 5.68 -2.94
C PRO A 483 13.37 4.51 -3.35
N ASN A 484 13.52 3.36 -2.68
CA ASN A 484 12.77 2.15 -3.04
C ASN A 484 11.40 2.05 -2.35
N ASN A 485 10.99 3.09 -1.62
CA ASN A 485 9.71 3.16 -0.90
C ASN A 485 8.80 4.24 -1.52
N ARG A 486 8.31 5.20 -0.73
CA ARG A 486 7.49 6.32 -1.22
C ARG A 486 8.29 7.41 -1.92
N ASP A 487 9.58 7.52 -1.60
CA ASP A 487 10.55 8.37 -2.30
C ASP A 487 10.09 9.83 -2.45
N ALA A 488 9.68 10.46 -1.34
CA ALA A 488 9.14 11.83 -1.36
C ALA A 488 10.09 12.87 -2.00
N LEU A 489 11.40 12.62 -1.93
CA LEU A 489 12.45 13.48 -2.48
C LEU A 489 12.77 13.18 -3.96
N LEU A 490 12.24 12.10 -4.52
CA LEU A 490 12.57 11.55 -5.84
C LEU A 490 14.09 11.40 -6.05
N GLN A 491 14.65 10.34 -5.52
CA GLN A 491 16.07 10.02 -5.64
C GLN A 491 16.37 9.07 -6.81
N LYS A 492 17.57 9.21 -7.38
CA LYS A 492 18.06 8.33 -8.45
C LYS A 492 18.16 6.88 -7.96
N GLY A 493 17.66 5.98 -8.79
CA GLY A 493 17.51 4.55 -8.47
C GLY A 493 16.26 4.22 -7.66
N GLY A 494 15.38 5.21 -7.43
CA GLY A 494 14.12 5.06 -6.73
C GLY A 494 12.91 4.84 -7.62
N SER A 495 11.81 5.51 -7.28
CA SER A 495 10.48 5.29 -7.87
C SER A 495 10.30 5.82 -9.30
N SER A 496 11.23 6.66 -9.77
CA SER A 496 11.15 7.34 -11.06
C SER A 496 12.47 7.27 -11.84
N ASP A 497 12.38 6.93 -13.12
CA ASP A 497 13.47 6.98 -14.10
C ASP A 497 13.76 8.39 -14.63
N LYS A 498 12.89 9.36 -14.32
CA LYS A 498 13.04 10.76 -14.73
C LYS A 498 14.06 11.52 -13.88
N VAL A 499 14.44 11.00 -12.72
CA VAL A 499 15.46 11.58 -11.84
C VAL A 499 16.85 11.32 -12.43
N GLN A 500 17.57 12.39 -12.78
CA GLN A 500 18.83 12.25 -13.51
C GLN A 500 20.07 12.28 -12.59
N ARG A 501 20.06 13.13 -11.57
CA ARG A 501 21.27 13.53 -10.82
C ARG A 501 21.14 13.36 -9.31
N PHE A 502 20.00 13.68 -8.72
CA PHE A 502 19.89 13.73 -7.26
C PHE A 502 19.85 12.34 -6.61
N ARG A 503 20.74 12.13 -5.63
CA ARG A 503 20.76 11.00 -4.70
C ARG A 503 21.49 11.43 -3.45
N ASP A 504 20.99 11.07 -2.27
CA ASP A 504 21.60 11.38 -0.98
C ASP A 504 21.96 10.09 -0.25
N ASP A 505 23.18 9.59 -0.48
CA ASP A 505 23.64 8.34 0.12
C ASP A 505 23.73 8.41 1.65
N LYS A 506 24.09 9.58 2.21
CA LYS A 506 24.15 9.77 3.66
C LYS A 506 22.77 9.66 4.31
N LEU A 507 21.74 10.25 3.70
CA LEU A 507 20.36 10.03 4.14
C LEU A 507 19.99 8.55 4.00
N ASN A 508 20.29 7.94 2.86
CA ASN A 508 19.93 6.55 2.59
C ASN A 508 20.60 5.56 3.56
N ASP A 509 21.82 5.84 4.01
CA ASP A 509 22.54 5.07 5.03
C ASP A 509 21.85 5.18 6.39
N LEU A 510 21.47 6.40 6.81
CA LEU A 510 20.69 6.61 8.03
C LEU A 510 19.37 5.83 7.98
N LEU A 511 18.63 5.96 6.87
CA LEU A 511 17.33 5.32 6.68
C LEU A 511 17.45 3.78 6.65
N THR A 512 18.47 3.24 5.98
CA THR A 512 18.72 1.79 5.97
C THR A 512 19.15 1.29 7.35
N GLY A 513 19.96 2.07 8.05
CA GLY A 513 20.37 1.82 9.43
C GLY A 513 19.18 1.65 10.39
N ILE A 514 18.12 2.47 10.26
CA ILE A 514 16.90 2.33 11.08
C ILE A 514 16.30 0.93 10.93
N SER A 515 16.22 0.41 9.70
CA SER A 515 15.66 -0.92 9.45
C SER A 515 16.61 -2.08 9.75
N ALA A 516 17.92 -1.83 9.78
CA ALA A 516 18.95 -2.84 10.06
C ALA A 516 19.30 -2.96 11.54
N ALA A 517 19.03 -1.93 12.35
CA ALA A 517 19.34 -1.91 13.77
C ALA A 517 18.47 -2.90 14.56
N VAL A 518 19.13 -3.81 15.27
CA VAL A 518 18.49 -4.81 16.15
C VAL A 518 18.16 -4.19 17.52
N GLU A 519 19.00 -3.28 18.01
CA GLU A 519 18.82 -2.63 19.31
C GLU A 519 17.79 -1.48 19.24
N PRO A 520 16.71 -1.51 20.04
CA PRO A 520 15.66 -0.50 19.98
C PRO A 520 16.16 0.94 20.17
N GLN A 521 17.09 1.17 21.10
CA GLN A 521 17.62 2.52 21.36
C GLN A 521 18.46 3.05 20.19
N GLN A 522 19.28 2.20 19.58
CA GLN A 522 20.05 2.57 18.39
C GLN A 522 19.12 2.96 17.23
N ARG A 523 18.03 2.21 17.07
CA ARG A 523 17.01 2.48 16.05
C ARG A 523 16.34 3.84 16.26
N LEU A 524 15.94 4.17 17.49
CA LEU A 524 15.35 5.47 17.82
C LEU A 524 16.34 6.62 17.62
N GLN A 525 17.62 6.42 17.97
CA GLN A 525 18.68 7.41 17.73
C GLN A 525 18.85 7.69 16.23
N LEU A 526 18.94 6.64 15.40
CA LEU A 526 19.03 6.77 13.94
C LEU A 526 17.79 7.46 13.34
N THR A 527 16.60 7.17 13.87
CA THR A 527 15.37 7.87 13.50
C THR A 527 15.45 9.36 13.84
N GLY A 528 15.99 9.73 15.01
CA GLY A 528 16.26 11.11 15.38
C GLY A 528 17.28 11.80 14.46
N ASP A 529 18.37 11.10 14.12
CA ASP A 529 19.43 11.60 13.25
C ASP A 529 18.94 11.81 11.81
N ALA A 530 18.08 10.93 11.29
CA ALA A 530 17.43 11.12 10.00
C ALA A 530 16.55 12.38 9.98
N GLN A 531 15.77 12.64 11.03
CA GLN A 531 14.95 13.87 11.12
C GLN A 531 15.82 15.13 11.15
N ARG A 532 16.89 15.14 11.96
CA ARG A 532 17.85 16.27 11.98
C ARG A 532 18.45 16.50 10.60
N TYR A 533 18.89 15.43 9.93
CA TYR A 533 19.50 15.52 8.61
C TYR A 533 18.54 16.05 7.54
N LEU A 534 17.27 15.62 7.56
CA LEU A 534 16.23 16.14 6.67
C LEU A 534 16.01 17.65 6.85
N ILE A 535 15.96 18.13 8.10
CA ILE A 535 15.77 19.56 8.41
C ILE A 535 17.03 20.37 8.12
N ASP A 536 18.23 19.88 8.46
CA ASP A 536 19.49 20.58 8.20
C ASP A 536 19.74 20.80 6.70
N ASN A 537 19.29 19.86 5.86
CA ASN A 537 19.33 19.99 4.40
C ASN A 537 18.11 20.68 3.80
N ALA A 538 17.19 21.16 4.65
CA ALA A 538 15.91 21.76 4.29
C ALA A 538 15.16 20.93 3.24
N TYR A 539 15.19 19.61 3.33
CA TYR A 539 14.45 18.73 2.42
C TYR A 539 12.96 18.74 2.71
N VAL A 540 12.58 19.05 3.94
CA VAL A 540 11.21 18.96 4.45
C VAL A 540 10.87 20.24 5.23
N ILE A 541 9.66 20.77 5.03
CA ILE A 541 9.06 21.82 5.87
C ILE A 541 7.84 21.22 6.56
N PRO A 542 7.93 20.82 7.84
CA PRO A 542 6.78 20.37 8.61
C PRO A 542 5.80 21.50 8.89
N ILE A 543 4.50 21.23 8.77
CA ILE A 543 3.43 22.23 8.95
C ILE A 543 2.64 21.94 10.24
N PHE A 544 1.96 20.79 10.30
CA PHE A 544 1.12 20.42 11.45
C PHE A 544 1.16 18.90 11.69
N GLU A 545 0.87 18.48 12.93
CA GLU A 545 0.69 17.06 13.24
C GLU A 545 -0.74 16.67 12.85
N GLU A 546 -0.89 15.75 11.90
CA GLU A 546 -2.21 15.33 11.40
C GLU A 546 -2.83 14.26 12.31
N PRO A 547 -3.98 14.53 12.94
CA PRO A 547 -4.81 13.50 13.55
C PRO A 547 -5.78 12.89 12.54
N GLN A 548 -6.26 11.69 12.83
CA GLN A 548 -7.52 11.19 12.31
C GLN A 548 -8.65 11.68 13.23
N VAL A 549 -9.49 12.59 12.73
CA VAL A 549 -10.58 13.18 13.53
C VAL A 549 -11.90 12.43 13.33
N PHE A 550 -12.53 12.13 14.46
CA PHE A 550 -13.84 11.50 14.56
C PHE A 550 -14.72 12.29 15.54
N ALA A 551 -16.03 12.16 15.40
CA ALA A 551 -16.98 12.65 16.39
C ALA A 551 -17.93 11.52 16.79
N GLY A 552 -18.14 11.36 18.10
CA GLY A 552 -19.08 10.41 18.67
C GLY A 552 -20.19 11.12 19.42
N ALA A 553 -21.40 10.60 19.30
CA ALA A 553 -22.53 11.02 20.09
C ALA A 553 -22.23 10.86 21.60
N PRO A 554 -22.79 11.71 22.47
CA PRO A 554 -22.52 11.66 23.91
C PRO A 554 -22.79 10.28 24.52
N TRP A 555 -23.74 9.54 23.95
CA TRP A 555 -24.15 8.21 24.38
C TRP A 555 -23.28 7.07 23.82
N VAL A 556 -22.39 7.33 22.86
CA VAL A 556 -21.40 6.34 22.41
C VAL A 556 -20.16 6.44 23.30
N LYS A 557 -19.91 5.38 24.08
CA LYS A 557 -18.81 5.29 25.05
C LYS A 557 -17.85 4.15 24.67
N GLY A 558 -16.69 4.11 25.30
CA GLY A 558 -15.75 2.99 25.19
C GLY A 558 -15.04 2.84 23.83
N VAL A 559 -15.19 3.79 22.90
CA VAL A 559 -14.44 3.79 21.64
C VAL A 559 -12.96 4.00 21.93
N SER A 560 -12.12 3.16 21.33
CA SER A 560 -10.65 3.23 21.42
C SER A 560 -10.04 3.36 20.03
N PHE A 561 -8.74 3.61 19.95
CA PHE A 561 -8.03 3.78 18.69
C PHE A 561 -6.74 2.97 18.72
N GLU A 562 -6.40 2.37 17.58
CA GLU A 562 -5.10 1.74 17.41
C GLU A 562 -4.00 2.79 17.14
N ALA A 563 -2.76 2.32 17.00
CA ALA A 563 -1.58 3.18 16.99
C ALA A 563 -1.49 4.17 15.83
N VAL A 564 -2.21 3.98 14.71
CA VAL A 564 -2.31 4.95 13.60
C VAL A 564 -3.70 5.58 13.47
N GLY A 565 -4.48 5.58 14.56
CA GLY A 565 -5.71 6.37 14.65
C GLY A 565 -6.96 5.74 14.04
N ARG A 566 -6.95 4.45 13.68
CA ARG A 566 -8.19 3.75 13.29
C ARG A 566 -9.03 3.40 14.53
N PRO A 567 -10.36 3.60 14.48
CA PRO A 567 -11.22 3.33 15.62
C PRO A 567 -11.38 1.82 15.83
N SER A 568 -11.44 1.42 17.10
CA SER A 568 -11.84 0.10 17.55
C SER A 568 -13.09 0.23 18.40
N PHE A 569 -14.15 -0.44 17.96
CA PHE A 569 -15.45 -0.49 18.63
C PHE A 569 -15.62 -1.72 19.52
N TYR A 570 -14.59 -2.55 19.68
CA TYR A 570 -14.70 -3.82 20.41
C TYR A 570 -15.17 -3.63 21.87
N GLY A 571 -14.64 -2.61 22.56
CA GLY A 571 -15.08 -2.21 23.90
C GLY A 571 -16.15 -1.12 23.92
N ALA A 572 -16.63 -0.66 22.76
CA ALA A 572 -17.60 0.44 22.70
C ALA A 572 -18.97 -0.02 23.21
N TRP A 573 -19.71 0.87 23.86
CA TRP A 573 -21.04 0.59 24.40
C TRP A 573 -21.93 1.84 24.31
N LEU A 574 -23.24 1.65 24.38
CA LEU A 574 -24.22 2.73 24.33
C LEU A 574 -24.73 3.01 25.74
N ASP A 575 -24.59 4.26 26.20
CA ASP A 575 -25.18 4.71 27.45
C ASP A 575 -26.69 4.86 27.32
N LYS A 576 -27.43 4.83 28.44
CA LYS A 576 -28.86 5.13 28.42
C LYS A 576 -29.04 6.60 28.05
N HIS A 577 -29.71 6.87 26.94
CA HIS A 577 -29.90 8.21 26.38
C HIS A 577 -31.34 8.43 25.95
#